data_AF-A0AA35T7G3-F1
#
_entry.id   AF-A0AA35T7G3-F1
#
_cell.length_a   1.000
_cell.length_b   1.000
_cell.length_c   1.000
_cell.angle_alpha   90.00
_cell.angle_beta   90.00
_cell.angle_gamma   90.00
#
_symmetry.space_group_name_H-M   'P 1'
#
loop_
_entity.id
_entity.type
_entity.pdbx_description
1 polymer ?
#
loop_
_entity_poly.entity_id
_entity_poly.type
_entity_poly.pdbx_seq_one_letter_code
_entity_poly.pdbx_strand_id
1 'polypeptide(L)'
;ASPQFTLTCISTGGPATTVTWTRDSTTVTQGTQTVLNDPVTANYSHTLNVTTAGDYICTVSNIAFSKSATISLEGTSPPTAVTAVQDGPTSILVSWSPSSDATGYRIDYDGGGVGDRVELGADSTRLKLTDLTIGETYTISIVATSPNQLASSPIMKQVRLGES
;
A
#
# COMPACT_ATOMS: atom_id res chain seq x y z
N ALA A 1 8.88 6.02 -0.81
CA ALA A 1 7.63 6.32 -1.53
C ALA A 1 6.64 5.18 -1.27
N SER A 2 5.40 5.48 -0.90
CA SER A 2 4.34 4.45 -0.81
C SER A 2 4.05 3.90 -2.21
N PRO A 3 3.80 2.59 -2.37
CA PRO A 3 3.44 2.05 -3.68
C PRO A 3 2.18 2.75 -4.20
N GLN A 4 2.22 3.19 -5.46
CA GLN A 4 1.14 3.90 -6.12
C GLN A 4 0.56 2.99 -7.20
N PHE A 5 -0.76 2.86 -7.22
CA PHE A 5 -1.50 2.08 -8.20
C PHE A 5 -2.27 3.04 -9.11
N THR A 6 -2.37 2.69 -10.39
CA THR A 6 -3.14 3.48 -11.37
C THR A 6 -4.40 2.73 -11.75
N LEU A 7 -5.55 3.23 -11.30
CA LEU A 7 -6.86 2.73 -11.73
C LEU A 7 -7.21 3.36 -13.07
N THR A 8 -7.74 2.57 -13.99
CA THR A 8 -8.14 3.03 -15.33
C THR A 8 -9.64 2.78 -15.53
N CYS A 9 -10.37 3.84 -15.88
CA CYS A 9 -11.77 3.78 -16.24
C CYS A 9 -11.93 4.04 -17.73
N ILE A 10 -12.55 3.10 -18.45
CA ILE A 10 -12.79 3.20 -19.89
C ILE A 10 -14.29 3.32 -20.11
N SER A 11 -14.70 4.29 -20.92
CA SER A 11 -16.08 4.43 -21.39
C SER A 11 -16.15 4.37 -22.91
N THR A 12 -17.21 3.77 -23.42
CA THR A 12 -17.45 3.58 -24.86
C THR A 12 -18.80 4.20 -25.23
N GLY A 13 -18.82 5.11 -26.21
CA GLY A 13 -20.04 5.65 -26.81
C GLY A 13 -20.40 7.08 -26.39
N GLY A 14 -20.49 7.98 -27.39
CA GLY A 14 -20.84 9.39 -27.27
C GLY A 14 -19.85 10.22 -26.44
N PRO A 15 -19.80 11.56 -26.58
CA PRO A 15 -18.89 12.34 -25.75
C PRO A 15 -19.35 12.26 -24.28
N ALA A 16 -18.54 11.62 -23.44
CA ALA A 16 -18.67 11.74 -21.99
C ALA A 16 -18.36 13.20 -21.63
N THR A 17 -19.32 13.93 -21.05
CA THR A 17 -19.10 15.32 -20.65
C THR A 17 -18.49 15.42 -19.25
N THR A 18 -18.61 14.37 -18.43
CA THR A 18 -18.09 14.36 -17.07
C THR A 18 -17.67 12.96 -16.65
N VAL A 19 -16.47 12.86 -16.06
CA VAL A 19 -15.98 11.65 -15.38
C VAL A 19 -15.64 12.03 -13.95
N THR A 20 -16.21 11.32 -12.97
CA THR A 20 -15.93 11.53 -11.55
C THR A 20 -15.48 10.23 -10.89
N TRP A 21 -14.54 10.34 -9.96
CA TRP A 21 -14.15 9.25 -9.09
C TRP A 21 -14.67 9.51 -7.68
N THR A 22 -15.29 8.50 -7.08
CA THR A 22 -15.69 8.53 -5.68
C THR A 22 -15.11 7.32 -4.95
N ARG A 23 -14.80 7.51 -3.67
CA ARG A 23 -14.41 6.46 -2.73
C ARG A 23 -15.19 6.70 -1.46
N ASP A 24 -15.87 5.68 -0.93
CA ASP A 24 -16.64 5.77 0.31
C ASP A 24 -17.60 6.99 0.33
N SER A 25 -18.27 7.24 -0.81
CA SER A 25 -19.17 8.40 -1.06
C SER A 25 -18.50 9.79 -1.09
N THR A 26 -17.17 9.87 -1.02
CA THR A 26 -16.41 11.12 -1.10
C THR A 26 -15.76 11.25 -2.49
N THR A 27 -15.90 12.41 -3.13
CA THR A 27 -15.24 12.69 -4.42
C THR A 27 -13.73 12.72 -4.23
N VAL A 28 -13.02 11.89 -5.00
CA VAL A 28 -11.56 11.86 -5.02
C VAL A 28 -11.08 12.83 -6.08
N THR A 29 -10.56 13.99 -5.65
CA THR A 29 -10.08 15.06 -6.56
C THR A 29 -8.65 14.86 -7.06
N GLN A 30 -7.93 13.83 -6.61
CA GLN A 30 -6.57 13.52 -7.09
C GLN A 30 -6.59 12.55 -8.28
N GLY A 31 -6.86 13.04 -9.48
CA GLY A 31 -6.79 12.26 -10.71
C GLY A 31 -6.31 13.09 -11.90
N THR A 32 -5.58 12.46 -12.81
CA THR A 32 -5.17 13.09 -14.08
C THR A 32 -6.08 12.54 -15.18
N GLN A 33 -6.88 13.42 -15.79
CA GLN A 33 -7.67 13.08 -16.96
C GLN A 33 -6.76 13.08 -18.20
N THR A 34 -6.80 12.02 -19.00
CA THR A 34 -6.08 11.97 -20.28
C THR A 34 -7.01 11.45 -21.35
N VAL A 35 -7.37 12.29 -22.33
CA VAL A 35 -8.21 11.88 -23.46
C VAL A 35 -7.42 10.87 -24.31
N LEU A 36 -7.91 9.63 -24.42
CA LEU A 36 -7.42 8.70 -25.45
C LEU A 36 -8.09 9.11 -26.76
N ASN A 37 -7.29 9.61 -27.69
CA ASN A 37 -7.76 10.06 -28.99
C ASN A 37 -8.23 8.87 -29.85
N ASP A 38 -9.54 8.72 -30.01
CA ASP A 38 -10.10 8.22 -31.27
C ASP A 38 -11.47 8.89 -31.55
N PRO A 39 -11.53 9.87 -32.49
CA PRO A 39 -12.78 10.51 -32.88
C PRO A 39 -13.74 9.59 -33.65
N VAL A 40 -13.33 8.36 -34.01
CA VAL A 40 -14.14 7.39 -34.76
C VAL A 40 -14.91 6.44 -33.82
N THR A 41 -14.43 6.19 -32.59
CA THR A 41 -15.09 5.24 -31.65
C THR A 41 -15.65 5.85 -30.37
N ALA A 42 -15.39 7.14 -30.07
CA ALA A 42 -15.86 7.83 -28.87
C ALA A 42 -15.50 7.09 -27.55
N ASN A 43 -14.25 6.64 -27.44
CA ASN A 43 -13.72 6.02 -26.23
C ASN A 43 -13.00 7.06 -25.36
N TYR A 44 -13.30 7.11 -24.06
CA TYR A 44 -12.60 7.96 -23.10
C TYR A 44 -11.95 7.11 -22.02
N SER A 45 -10.69 7.41 -21.71
CA SER A 45 -9.99 6.85 -20.55
C SER A 45 -9.80 7.93 -19.49
N HIS A 46 -9.95 7.53 -18.24
CA HIS A 46 -9.60 8.35 -17.10
C HIS A 46 -8.79 7.53 -16.10
N THR A 47 -7.65 8.07 -15.69
CA THR A 47 -6.78 7.41 -14.73
C THR A 47 -6.86 8.07 -13.36
N LEU A 48 -6.80 7.27 -12.30
CA LEU A 48 -6.74 7.72 -10.92
C LEU A 48 -5.54 7.06 -10.23
N ASN A 49 -4.62 7.86 -9.71
CA ASN A 49 -3.50 7.34 -8.95
C ASN A 49 -3.88 7.23 -7.47
N VAL A 50 -3.75 6.05 -6.90
CA VAL A 50 -4.20 5.72 -5.55
C VAL A 50 -3.09 5.06 -4.75
N THR A 51 -3.13 5.24 -3.44
CA THR A 51 -2.12 4.71 -2.50
C THR A 51 -2.74 3.89 -1.37
N THR A 52 -4.04 3.68 -1.41
CA THR A 52 -4.83 3.09 -0.31
C THR A 52 -5.86 2.13 -0.84
N ALA A 53 -6.11 1.05 -0.11
CA ALA A 53 -7.13 0.07 -0.44
C ALA A 53 -8.53 0.65 -0.25
N GLY A 54 -9.49 0.15 -1.03
CA GLY A 54 -10.90 0.55 -0.95
C GLY A 54 -11.63 0.37 -2.27
N ASP A 55 -12.94 0.64 -2.23
CA ASP A 55 -13.81 0.61 -3.40
C ASP A 55 -13.83 1.97 -4.08
N TYR A 56 -13.31 2.01 -5.30
CA TYR A 56 -13.27 3.19 -6.15
C TYR A 56 -14.34 3.09 -7.22
N ILE A 57 -15.22 4.08 -7.27
CA ILE A 57 -16.31 4.13 -8.25
C ILE A 57 -15.97 5.19 -9.28
N CYS A 58 -15.83 4.77 -10.53
CA CYS A 58 -15.80 5.68 -11.67
C CYS A 58 -17.24 5.89 -12.15
N THR A 59 -17.68 7.13 -12.21
CA THR A 59 -18.97 7.51 -12.79
C THR A 59 -18.74 8.33 -14.04
N VAL A 60 -19.33 7.90 -15.15
CA VAL A 60 -19.27 8.56 -16.45
C VAL A 60 -20.68 8.99 -16.82
N SER A 61 -20.84 10.27 -17.10
CA SER A 61 -22.15 10.84 -17.43
C SER A 61 -22.10 11.86 -18.57
N ASN A 62 -23.23 11.98 -19.23
CA ASN A 62 -23.59 13.09 -20.09
C ASN A 62 -25.06 13.49 -19.86
N ILE A 63 -25.60 14.39 -20.69
CA ILE A 63 -27.00 14.85 -20.56
C ILE A 63 -28.04 13.72 -20.71
N ALA A 64 -27.68 12.60 -21.34
CA ALA A 64 -28.57 11.50 -21.68
C ALA A 64 -28.35 10.25 -20.80
N PHE A 65 -27.18 10.11 -20.17
CA PHE A 65 -26.86 8.92 -19.38
C PHE A 65 -25.99 9.21 -18.16
N SER A 66 -26.07 8.31 -17.18
CA SER A 66 -25.12 8.17 -16.09
C SER A 66 -24.87 6.68 -15.85
N LYS A 67 -23.61 6.26 -15.89
CA LYS A 67 -23.19 4.88 -15.64
C LYS A 67 -21.99 4.87 -14.70
N SER A 68 -21.91 3.85 -13.86
CA SER A 68 -20.83 3.71 -12.89
C SER A 68 -20.26 2.30 -12.91
N ALA A 69 -18.97 2.19 -12.63
CA ALA A 69 -18.25 0.94 -12.43
C ALA A 69 -17.44 1.02 -11.15
N THR A 70 -17.45 -0.07 -10.37
CA THR A 70 -16.69 -0.19 -9.13
C THR A 70 -15.41 -0.97 -9.39
N ILE A 71 -14.30 -0.47 -8.86
CA ILE A 71 -12.99 -1.10 -8.87
C ILE A 71 -12.56 -1.26 -7.40
N SER A 72 -12.50 -2.50 -6.94
CA SER A 72 -12.04 -2.84 -5.59
C SER A 72 -10.53 -3.00 -5.60
N LEU A 73 -9.83 -2.12 -4.89
CA LEU A 73 -8.40 -2.23 -4.69
C LEU A 73 -8.15 -2.83 -3.30
N GLU A 74 -7.68 -4.07 -3.28
CA GLU A 74 -7.34 -4.78 -2.04
C GLU A 74 -5.86 -4.60 -1.69
N GLY A 75 -5.59 -4.58 -0.39
CA GLY A 75 -4.23 -4.64 0.16
C GLY A 75 -3.93 -6.03 0.67
N THR A 76 -2.65 -6.37 0.72
CA THR A 76 -2.18 -7.61 1.33
C THR A 76 -2.56 -7.62 2.80
N SER A 77 -2.87 -8.79 3.35
CA SER A 77 -3.20 -8.97 4.75
C SER A 77 -1.96 -8.76 5.61
N PRO A 78 -2.04 -7.97 6.70
CA PRO A 78 -0.89 -7.72 7.55
C PRO A 78 -0.44 -9.02 8.25
N PRO A 79 0.87 -9.18 8.51
CA PRO A 79 1.36 -10.34 9.23
C PRO A 79 0.77 -10.39 10.63
N THR A 80 0.58 -11.59 11.18
CA THR A 80 0.00 -11.74 12.53
C THR A 80 1.06 -12.12 13.56
N ALA A 81 0.72 -12.06 14.85
CA ALA A 81 1.62 -12.42 15.95
C ALA A 81 3.01 -11.74 15.86
N VAL A 82 3.06 -10.49 15.40
CA VAL A 82 4.31 -9.74 15.29
C VAL A 82 4.87 -9.48 16.69
N THR A 83 6.13 -9.86 16.90
CA THR A 83 6.90 -9.59 18.11
C THR A 83 8.23 -8.96 17.73
N ALA A 84 8.73 -8.06 18.58
CA ALA A 84 10.08 -7.52 18.50
C ALA A 84 10.64 -7.49 19.91
N VAL A 85 11.75 -8.18 20.13
CA VAL A 85 12.36 -8.34 21.45
C VAL A 85 13.86 -8.14 21.37
N GLN A 86 14.46 -7.59 22.42
CA GLN A 86 15.91 -7.53 22.53
C GLN A 86 16.49 -8.95 22.53
N ASP A 87 17.45 -9.22 21.64
CA ASP A 87 18.10 -10.53 21.41
C ASP A 87 19.64 -10.42 21.52
N GLY A 88 20.08 -9.50 22.37
CA GLY A 88 21.48 -9.13 22.61
C GLY A 88 21.61 -7.65 22.96
N PRO A 89 22.81 -7.18 23.36
CA PRO A 89 23.03 -5.78 23.73
C PRO A 89 22.71 -4.79 22.60
N THR A 90 23.06 -5.16 21.37
CA THR A 90 22.95 -4.32 20.16
C THR A 90 22.06 -4.95 19.09
N SER A 91 21.12 -5.82 19.49
CA SER A 91 20.29 -6.54 18.52
C SER A 91 18.85 -6.79 18.98
N ILE A 92 17.95 -6.77 18.01
CA ILE A 92 16.51 -7.03 18.18
C ILE A 92 16.13 -8.18 17.26
N LEU A 93 15.44 -9.19 17.80
CA LEU A 93 14.80 -10.23 17.00
C LEU A 93 13.35 -9.86 16.74
N VAL A 94 13.00 -9.72 15.46
CA VAL A 94 11.64 -9.52 14.97
C VAL A 94 11.13 -10.86 14.45
N SER A 95 9.91 -11.25 14.83
CA SER A 95 9.26 -12.46 14.32
C SER A 95 7.77 -12.25 14.10
N TRP A 96 7.19 -13.00 13.18
CA TRP A 96 5.79 -12.90 12.79
C TRP A 96 5.26 -14.25 12.26
N SER A 97 3.94 -14.34 12.15
CA SER A 97 3.25 -15.41 11.42
C SER A 97 2.98 -14.96 9.97
N PRO A 98 3.17 -15.85 8.97
CA PRO A 98 2.96 -15.51 7.57
C PRO A 98 1.55 -15.00 7.23
N SER A 99 1.46 -14.22 6.16
CA SER A 99 0.23 -13.78 5.52
C SER A 99 0.07 -14.59 4.24
N SER A 100 -1.11 -15.17 4.02
CA SER A 100 -1.36 -16.11 2.91
C SER A 100 -1.25 -15.48 1.51
N ASP A 101 -1.41 -14.16 1.43
CA ASP A 101 -1.42 -13.34 0.23
C ASP A 101 -0.09 -12.58 -0.01
N ALA A 102 0.88 -12.72 0.91
CA ALA A 102 2.18 -12.07 0.80
C ALA A 102 3.15 -12.87 -0.07
N THR A 103 3.85 -12.18 -0.97
CA THR A 103 5.03 -12.73 -1.66
C THR A 103 6.34 -12.29 -0.99
N GLY A 104 6.24 -11.40 -0.01
CA GLY A 104 7.38 -10.90 0.75
C GLY A 104 6.96 -10.04 1.93
N TYR A 105 7.98 -9.59 2.65
CA TYR A 105 7.84 -8.67 3.76
C TYR A 105 8.79 -7.51 3.60
N ARG A 106 8.37 -6.36 4.11
CA ARG A 106 9.26 -5.24 4.32
C ARG A 106 9.28 -4.88 5.78
N ILE A 107 10.48 -4.71 6.31
CA ILE A 107 10.74 -4.20 7.64
C ILE A 107 11.47 -2.87 7.49
N ASP A 108 10.91 -1.79 8.02
CA ASP A 108 11.58 -0.49 8.16
C ASP A 108 11.85 -0.29 9.67
N TYR A 109 13.07 0.07 10.07
CA TYR A 109 13.39 0.36 11.47
C TYR A 109 14.22 1.63 11.61
N ASP A 110 14.05 2.35 12.73
CA ASP A 110 14.75 3.60 13.02
C ASP A 110 14.87 3.83 14.54
N GLY A 111 16.03 4.31 14.99
CA GLY A 111 16.31 4.66 16.38
C GLY A 111 17.79 5.01 16.62
N GLY A 112 18.06 6.02 17.44
CA GLY A 112 19.44 6.37 17.81
C GLY A 112 20.33 6.81 16.64
N GLY A 113 19.75 7.32 15.55
CA GLY A 113 20.46 7.64 14.31
C GLY A 113 20.80 6.43 13.43
N VAL A 114 20.35 5.23 13.80
CA VAL A 114 20.48 4.00 13.03
C VAL A 114 19.10 3.59 12.51
N GLY A 115 18.99 3.41 11.20
CA GLY A 115 17.76 2.92 10.60
C GLY A 115 17.99 2.45 9.18
N ASP A 116 17.20 1.47 8.76
CA ASP A 116 17.26 0.92 7.42
C ASP A 116 15.94 0.25 7.03
N ARG A 117 15.85 -0.17 5.77
CA ARG A 117 14.76 -0.95 5.17
C ARG A 117 15.28 -2.29 4.69
N VAL A 118 14.66 -3.37 5.16
CA VAL A 118 14.95 -4.74 4.77
C VAL A 118 13.76 -5.33 4.02
N GLU A 119 14.03 -5.94 2.86
CA GLU A 119 13.04 -6.69 2.08
C GLU A 119 13.34 -8.18 2.14
N LEU A 120 12.31 -8.99 2.36
CA LEU A 120 12.40 -10.42 2.58
C LEU A 120 11.40 -11.16 1.69
N GLY A 121 11.70 -12.42 1.36
CA GLY A 121 10.79 -13.31 0.63
C GLY A 121 9.65 -13.84 1.50
N ALA A 122 8.64 -14.43 0.85
CA ALA A 122 7.42 -14.95 1.48
C ALA A 122 7.66 -15.94 2.63
N ASP A 123 8.70 -16.77 2.53
CA ASP A 123 9.00 -17.82 3.53
C ASP A 123 9.66 -17.28 4.80
N SER A 124 10.02 -15.99 4.82
CA SER A 124 10.66 -15.37 5.98
C SER A 124 9.63 -15.13 7.08
N THR A 125 9.93 -15.58 8.29
CA THR A 125 9.07 -15.39 9.48
C THR A 125 9.81 -14.70 10.63
N ARG A 126 11.07 -14.33 10.42
CA ARG A 126 11.94 -13.71 11.41
C ARG A 126 13.08 -12.93 10.76
N LEU A 127 13.54 -11.90 11.47
CA LEU A 127 14.69 -11.07 11.10
C LEU A 127 15.42 -10.63 12.37
N LYS A 128 16.74 -10.84 12.43
CA LYS A 128 17.58 -10.28 13.49
C LYS A 128 18.18 -8.96 13.00
N LEU A 129 17.83 -7.87 13.66
CA LEU A 129 18.44 -6.56 13.48
C LEU A 129 19.68 -6.49 14.36
N THR A 130 20.81 -6.06 13.81
CA THR A 130 22.11 -5.99 14.50
C THR A 130 22.69 -4.58 14.42
N ASP A 131 23.84 -4.38 15.08
CA ASP A 131 24.61 -3.12 15.03
C ASP A 131 23.81 -1.89 15.49
N LEU A 132 22.93 -2.13 16.47
CA LEU A 132 22.07 -1.12 17.07
C LEU A 132 22.75 -0.45 18.28
N THR A 133 22.28 0.74 18.64
CA THR A 133 22.82 1.54 19.74
C THR A 133 22.12 1.17 21.06
N ILE A 134 22.89 0.83 22.09
CA ILE A 134 22.40 0.56 23.44
C ILE A 134 21.78 1.83 24.04
N GLY A 135 20.71 1.68 24.83
CA GLY A 135 20.02 2.78 25.52
C GLY A 135 18.94 3.45 24.66
N GLU A 136 18.98 3.21 23.34
CA GLU A 136 18.08 3.80 22.36
C GLU A 136 16.78 3.01 22.21
N THR A 137 15.75 3.69 21.72
CA THR A 137 14.45 3.08 21.40
C THR A 137 14.28 3.01 19.89
N TYR A 138 14.08 1.79 19.40
CA TYR A 138 13.85 1.52 17.98
C TYR A 138 12.36 1.40 17.71
N THR A 139 11.92 2.09 16.67
CA THR A 139 10.59 1.93 16.07
C THR A 139 10.73 1.03 14.85
N ILE A 140 9.98 -0.06 14.82
CA ILE A 140 10.02 -1.08 13.77
C ILE A 140 8.64 -1.17 13.13
N SER A 141 8.58 -1.05 11.82
CA SER A 141 7.40 -1.20 10.98
C SER A 141 7.55 -2.46 10.14
N ILE A 142 6.56 -3.35 10.16
CA ILE A 142 6.48 -4.47 9.23
C ILE A 142 5.22 -4.38 8.38
N VAL A 143 5.37 -4.61 7.08
CA VAL A 143 4.24 -4.80 6.14
C VAL A 143 4.43 -6.08 5.33
N ALA A 144 3.31 -6.71 4.96
CA ALA A 144 3.27 -7.71 3.91
C ALA A 144 3.28 -7.01 2.53
N THR A 145 3.98 -7.61 1.57
CA THR A 145 4.10 -7.09 0.20
C THR A 145 3.70 -8.14 -0.83
N SER A 146 3.12 -7.67 -1.93
CA SER A 146 2.77 -8.45 -3.11
C SER A 146 2.90 -7.56 -4.35
N PRO A 147 3.38 -8.07 -5.50
CA PRO A 147 3.53 -7.26 -6.72
C PRO A 147 2.18 -6.77 -7.28
N ASN A 148 1.09 -7.47 -6.97
CA ASN A 148 -0.23 -7.24 -7.56
C ASN A 148 -1.22 -6.55 -6.59
N GLN A 149 -0.81 -6.25 -5.36
CA GLN A 149 -1.67 -5.66 -4.34
C GLN A 149 -0.95 -4.54 -3.61
N LEU A 150 -1.71 -3.65 -2.98
CA LEU A 150 -1.13 -2.71 -2.04
C LEU A 150 -0.43 -3.46 -0.91
N ALA A 151 0.66 -2.87 -0.40
CA ALA A 151 1.25 -3.36 0.84
C ALA A 151 0.22 -3.29 1.98
N SER A 152 0.32 -4.20 2.93
CA SER A 152 -0.57 -4.19 4.10
C SER A 152 -0.44 -2.89 4.88
N SER A 153 -1.42 -2.62 5.74
CA SER A 153 -1.23 -1.65 6.83
C SER A 153 0.00 -2.04 7.66
N PRO A 154 0.82 -1.06 8.10
CA PRO A 154 2.02 -1.33 8.88
C PRO A 154 1.67 -1.77 10.29
N ILE A 155 2.39 -2.79 10.78
CA ILE A 155 2.39 -3.15 12.19
C ILE A 155 3.63 -2.56 12.84
N MET A 156 3.39 -1.68 13.80
CA MET A 156 4.43 -0.97 14.52
C MET A 156 4.79 -1.69 15.82
N LYS A 157 6.08 -1.78 16.11
CA LYS A 157 6.64 -2.20 17.40
C LYS A 157 7.68 -1.20 17.86
N GLN A 158 7.80 -1.05 19.17
CA GLN A 158 8.86 -0.27 19.79
C GLN A 158 9.61 -1.14 20.78
N VAL A 159 10.94 -1.08 20.70
CA VAL A 159 11.83 -1.83 21.59
C VAL A 159 12.93 -0.89 22.06
N ARG A 160 13.09 -0.79 23.38
CA ARG A 160 14.24 -0.09 23.96
C ARG A 160 15.33 -1.09 24.28
N LEU A 161 16.55 -0.82 23.83
CA LEU A 161 17.71 -1.65 24.15
C LEU A 161 18.26 -1.29 25.53
N GLY A 162 18.18 -2.23 26.47
CA GLY A 162 18.80 -2.12 27.79
C GLY A 162 20.23 -2.65 27.80
N GLU A 163 20.98 -2.29 28.82
CA GLU A 163 22.21 -3.00 29.20
C GLU A 163 21.77 -4.36 29.78
N SER A 164 22.12 -5.45 29.10
CA SER A 164 21.75 -6.82 29.46
C SER A 164 22.42 -7.30 30.74
#